data_AF-A0A3L6M1U3-F1
#
_entry.id   AF-A0A3L6M1U3-F1
#
_cell.length_a   1.000
_cell.length_b   1.000
_cell.length_c   1.000
_cell.angle_alpha   90.00
_cell.angle_beta   90.00
_cell.angle_gamma   90.00
#
_symmetry.space_group_name_H-M   'P 1'
#
loop_
_entity.id
_entity.type
_entity.pdbx_description
1 polymer ?
#
loop_
_entity_poly.entity_id
_entity_poly.type
_entity_poly.pdbx_seq_one_letter_code
_entity_poly.pdbx_strand_id
1 'polypeptide(L)'
;MSRELITSWSEYQLAFERILAMATQKVAIYDANLKLYKLDSPPQQLQIKRILLLGGHTSRLRIALRATDEVYRETPRLINLLNTYGHVFAMQQTAPELSHLRDAMIIVDDQHALIRFEQNLPRSKLLINENDEVRPYGARFDEIWDQGGDMIHANVLGL
;
A
#
# COMPACT_ATOMS: atom_id res chain seq x y z
N MET A 1 -6.24 -19.45 9.02
CA MET A 1 -7.32 -18.48 9.23
C MET A 1 -7.10 -17.90 10.61
N SER A 2 -6.47 -16.71 10.68
CA SER A 2 -6.20 -16.03 11.94
C SER A 2 -6.56 -14.55 11.83
N ARG A 3 -7.30 -14.08 12.83
CA ARG A 3 -7.65 -12.67 13.02
C ARG A 3 -6.96 -12.14 14.25
N GLU A 4 -6.41 -10.95 14.16
CA GLU A 4 -5.70 -10.32 15.28
C GLU A 4 -6.06 -8.83 15.35
N LEU A 5 -6.28 -8.34 16.57
CA LEU A 5 -6.44 -6.91 16.83
C LEU A 5 -5.12 -6.36 17.32
N ILE A 6 -4.64 -5.35 16.62
CA ILE A 6 -3.38 -4.66 16.91
C ILE A 6 -3.71 -3.37 17.64
N THR A 7 -2.94 -3.05 18.69
CA THR A 7 -3.18 -1.87 19.53
C THR A 7 -1.94 -1.02 19.77
N SER A 8 -0.78 -1.41 19.22
CA SER A 8 0.46 -0.63 19.27
C SER A 8 1.06 -0.37 17.88
N TRP A 9 1.84 0.71 17.75
CA TRP A 9 2.51 1.06 16.49
C TRP A 9 3.60 0.05 16.09
N SER A 10 4.27 -0.54 17.08
CA SER A 10 5.26 -1.59 16.86
C SER A 10 4.63 -2.85 16.27
N GLU A 11 3.50 -3.28 16.82
CA GLU A 11 2.74 -4.42 16.27
C GLU A 11 2.19 -4.11 14.87
N TYR A 12 1.71 -2.87 14.65
CA TYR A 12 1.25 -2.45 13.32
C TYR A 12 2.35 -2.56 12.27
N GLN A 13 3.55 -2.06 12.60
CA GLN A 13 4.70 -2.16 11.71
C GLN A 13 5.10 -3.62 11.46
N LEU A 14 5.16 -4.44 12.51
CA LEU A 14 5.49 -5.87 12.38
C LEU A 14 4.45 -6.61 11.52
N ALA A 15 3.17 -6.28 11.68
CA ALA A 15 2.09 -6.85 10.89
C ALA A 15 2.18 -6.46 9.41
N PHE A 16 2.52 -5.20 9.11
CA PHE A 16 2.78 -4.75 7.75
C PHE A 16 3.92 -5.54 7.11
N GLU A 17 5.06 -5.65 7.82
CA GLU A 17 6.22 -6.41 7.34
C GLU A 17 5.87 -7.89 7.09
N ARG A 18 5.10 -8.48 8.00
CA ARG A 18 4.63 -9.86 7.90
C ARG A 18 3.76 -10.07 6.66
N ILE A 19 2.71 -9.27 6.44
CA ILE A 19 1.82 -9.48 5.29
C ILE A 19 2.51 -9.16 3.97
N LEU A 20 3.41 -8.17 3.94
CA LEU A 20 4.16 -7.85 2.72
C LEU A 20 5.10 -9.00 2.32
N ALA A 21 5.70 -9.68 3.29
CA ALA A 21 6.51 -10.87 3.06
C ALA A 21 5.68 -12.07 2.53
N MET A 22 4.37 -12.10 2.80
CA MET A 22 3.47 -13.14 2.31
C MET A 22 3.02 -12.95 0.86
N ALA A 23 3.27 -11.78 0.26
CA ALA A 23 2.83 -11.48 -1.10
C ALA A 23 3.44 -12.44 -2.15
N THR A 24 2.59 -12.94 -3.03
CA THR A 24 2.89 -13.90 -4.10
C THR A 24 2.30 -13.51 -5.46
N GLN A 25 1.37 -12.56 -5.51
CA GLN A 25 0.71 -12.10 -6.74
C GLN A 25 0.61 -10.57 -6.82
N LYS A 26 -0.09 -9.94 -5.86
CA LYS A 26 -0.41 -8.51 -5.90
C LYS A 26 -0.57 -7.91 -4.50
N VAL A 27 -0.31 -6.62 -4.41
CA VAL A 27 -0.46 -5.79 -3.23
C VAL A 27 -1.19 -4.50 -3.61
N ALA A 28 -2.17 -4.14 -2.81
CA ALA A 28 -2.89 -2.87 -2.90
C ALA A 28 -2.78 -2.14 -1.57
N ILE A 29 -2.42 -0.85 -1.61
CA ILE A 29 -2.23 -0.03 -0.42
C ILE A 29 -3.01 1.27 -0.59
N TYR A 30 -3.87 1.57 0.38
CA TYR A 30 -4.42 2.91 0.55
C TYR A 30 -3.99 3.47 1.91
N ASP A 31 -3.38 4.65 1.91
CA ASP A 31 -2.89 5.31 3.12
C ASP A 31 -2.87 6.84 2.96
N ALA A 32 -2.60 7.56 4.05
CA ALA A 32 -2.44 9.01 4.02
C ALA A 32 -1.18 9.43 3.23
N ASN A 33 -0.02 8.85 3.55
CA ASN A 33 1.29 9.35 3.09
C ASN A 33 2.44 8.32 3.15
N LEU A 34 2.19 7.06 3.51
CA LEU A 34 3.15 5.95 3.60
C LEU A 34 4.26 6.05 4.67
N LYS A 35 4.28 7.13 5.47
CA LYS A 35 5.38 7.39 6.42
C LYS A 35 5.69 6.25 7.37
N LEU A 36 4.65 5.54 7.81
CA LEU A 36 4.81 4.48 8.80
C LEU A 36 5.56 3.28 8.24
N TYR A 37 5.44 3.00 6.95
CA TYR A 37 5.88 1.73 6.36
C TYR A 37 7.37 1.66 6.03
N LYS A 38 8.08 2.79 6.09
CA LYS A 38 9.53 2.89 5.82
C LYS A 38 9.95 2.24 4.50
N LEU A 39 9.19 2.47 3.43
CA LEU A 39 9.34 1.75 2.16
C LEU A 39 10.72 1.90 1.50
N ASP A 40 11.48 2.95 1.81
CA ASP A 40 12.82 3.20 1.29
C ASP A 40 13.96 2.50 2.05
N SER A 41 13.64 1.86 3.17
CA SER A 41 14.61 1.06 3.92
C SER A 41 15.07 -0.14 3.08
N PRO A 42 16.30 -0.66 3.31
CA PRO A 42 16.79 -1.80 2.54
C PRO A 42 15.90 -3.06 2.59
N PRO A 43 15.33 -3.47 3.75
CA PRO A 43 14.46 -4.65 3.78
C PRO A 43 13.17 -4.47 2.97
N GLN A 44 12.53 -3.30 3.05
CA GLN A 44 11.28 -3.03 2.35
C GLN A 44 11.50 -2.90 0.85
N GLN A 45 12.60 -2.28 0.43
CA GLN A 45 13.01 -2.22 -0.98
C GLN A 45 13.21 -3.61 -1.58
N LEU A 46 13.80 -4.55 -0.83
CA LEU A 46 13.95 -5.93 -1.27
C LEU A 46 12.60 -6.62 -1.44
N GLN A 47 11.67 -6.44 -0.49
CA GLN A 47 10.32 -7.01 -0.57
C GLN A 47 9.51 -6.44 -1.73
N ILE A 48 9.54 -5.12 -1.93
CA ILE A 48 8.86 -4.49 -3.06
C ILE A 48 9.43 -5.01 -4.37
N LYS A 49 10.76 -5.02 -4.54
CA LYS A 49 11.40 -5.60 -5.74
C LYS A 49 10.99 -7.05 -5.98
N ARG A 50 10.94 -7.89 -4.92
CA ARG A 50 10.48 -9.28 -5.02
C ARG A 50 9.08 -9.35 -5.61
N ILE A 51 8.15 -8.54 -5.12
CA ILE A 51 6.77 -8.47 -5.61
C ILE A 51 6.73 -8.01 -7.07
N LEU A 52 7.49 -6.96 -7.40
CA LEU A 52 7.58 -6.42 -8.76
C LEU A 52 8.21 -7.38 -9.76
N LEU A 53 8.94 -8.42 -9.31
CA LEU A 53 9.61 -9.43 -10.14
C LEU A 53 8.88 -10.79 -10.22
N LEU A 54 7.70 -10.93 -9.63
CA LEU A 54 6.84 -12.11 -9.81
C LEU A 54 6.50 -12.40 -11.31
N GLY A 55 5.76 -13.45 -11.62
CA GLY A 55 5.26 -13.69 -12.99
C GLY A 55 3.94 -12.94 -13.28
N GLY A 56 3.53 -12.82 -14.54
CA GLY A 56 2.19 -12.34 -14.94
C GLY A 56 2.11 -10.90 -15.47
N HIS A 57 0.99 -10.58 -16.14
CA HIS A 57 0.79 -9.34 -16.92
C HIS A 57 -0.08 -8.26 -16.22
N THR A 58 -0.54 -8.50 -14.99
CA THR A 58 -1.39 -7.54 -14.26
C THR A 58 -0.57 -6.65 -13.33
N SER A 59 -1.10 -5.47 -12.99
CA SER A 59 -0.51 -4.60 -11.96
C SER A 59 -0.38 -5.36 -10.64
N ARG A 60 0.82 -5.33 -10.06
CA ARG A 60 1.22 -6.09 -8.86
C ARG A 60 1.31 -5.23 -7.63
N LEU A 61 1.55 -3.94 -7.82
CA LEU A 61 1.57 -2.99 -6.73
C LEU A 61 0.75 -1.78 -7.15
N ARG A 62 -0.34 -1.52 -6.43
CA ARG A 62 -1.14 -0.30 -6.56
C ARG A 62 -1.11 0.44 -5.23
N ILE A 63 -0.76 1.72 -5.25
CA ILE A 63 -0.75 2.56 -4.05
C ILE A 63 -1.57 3.82 -4.30
N ALA A 64 -2.65 3.98 -3.55
CA ALA A 64 -3.48 5.17 -3.54
C ALA A 64 -3.18 6.01 -2.28
N LEU A 65 -2.90 7.30 -2.45
CA LEU A 65 -2.48 8.18 -1.36
C LEU A 65 -3.32 9.43 -1.24
N ARG A 66 -3.64 9.84 -0.01
CA ARG A 66 -4.32 11.14 0.19
C ARG A 66 -3.39 12.33 -0.09
N ALA A 67 -2.14 12.25 0.35
CA ALA A 67 -1.14 13.29 0.18
C ALA A 67 0.16 12.72 -0.40
N THR A 68 0.73 13.44 -1.36
CA THR A 68 1.90 12.99 -2.15
C THR A 68 3.16 13.82 -1.90
N ASP A 69 3.03 14.97 -1.25
CA ASP A 69 4.12 15.94 -1.00
C ASP A 69 5.36 15.29 -0.34
N GLU A 70 5.12 14.33 0.55
CA GLU A 70 6.15 13.68 1.34
C GLU A 70 6.77 12.51 0.58
N VAL A 71 6.03 11.87 -0.34
CA VAL A 71 6.51 10.70 -1.09
C VAL A 71 7.72 11.06 -1.95
N TYR A 72 7.65 12.20 -2.63
CA TYR A 72 8.75 12.68 -3.47
C TYR A 72 10.02 13.01 -2.68
N ARG A 73 9.88 13.39 -1.42
CA ARG A 73 10.99 13.83 -0.56
C ARG A 73 11.59 12.70 0.27
N GLU A 74 10.71 11.88 0.86
CA GLU A 74 11.06 10.88 1.87
C GLU A 74 11.21 9.48 1.28
N THR A 75 10.66 9.21 0.09
CA THR A 75 10.71 7.88 -0.56
C THR A 75 11.25 7.89 -2.00
N PRO A 76 12.43 8.50 -2.27
CA PRO A 76 12.98 8.55 -3.62
C PRO A 76 13.29 7.18 -4.22
N ARG A 77 13.62 6.16 -3.42
CA ARG A 77 13.89 4.80 -3.91
C ARG A 77 12.60 4.12 -4.37
N LEU A 78 11.49 4.34 -3.67
CA LEU A 78 10.18 3.90 -4.12
C LEU A 78 9.81 4.52 -5.47
N ILE A 79 10.05 5.82 -5.65
CA ILE A 79 9.82 6.50 -6.93
C ILE A 79 10.71 5.92 -8.05
N ASN A 80 11.97 5.57 -7.75
CA ASN A 80 12.84 4.90 -8.73
C ASN A 80 12.30 3.52 -9.14
N LEU A 81 11.72 2.77 -8.19
CA LEU A 81 11.04 1.51 -8.50
C LEU A 81 9.79 1.73 -9.35
N LEU A 82 9.01 2.76 -9.05
CA LEU A 82 7.85 3.14 -9.86
C LEU A 82 8.23 3.42 -11.31
N ASN A 83 9.32 4.16 -11.54
CA ASN A 83 9.82 4.41 -12.88
C ASN A 83 10.28 3.15 -13.60
N THR A 84 11.03 2.30 -12.89
CA THR A 84 11.63 1.09 -13.49
C THR A 84 10.56 0.04 -13.79
N TYR A 85 9.55 -0.06 -12.94
CA TYR A 85 8.54 -1.12 -12.97
C TYR A 85 7.13 -0.59 -13.24
N GLY A 86 6.99 0.57 -13.90
CA GLY A 86 5.69 1.23 -14.12
C GLY A 86 4.64 0.39 -14.86
N HIS A 87 5.07 -0.66 -15.57
CA HIS A 87 4.19 -1.63 -16.22
C HIS A 87 3.46 -2.57 -15.23
N VAL A 88 3.98 -2.73 -14.00
CA VAL A 88 3.40 -3.56 -12.92
C VAL A 88 3.26 -2.82 -11.59
N PHE A 89 3.70 -1.56 -11.51
CA PHE A 89 3.61 -0.70 -10.34
C PHE A 89 2.91 0.61 -10.73
N ALA A 90 1.83 0.94 -10.04
CA ALA A 90 1.15 2.22 -10.17
C ALA A 90 0.98 2.89 -8.80
N MET A 91 1.10 4.21 -8.79
CA MET A 91 0.78 5.04 -7.63
C MET A 91 -0.09 6.21 -8.08
N GLN A 92 -1.07 6.59 -7.27
CA GLN A 92 -1.94 7.74 -7.54
C GLN A 92 -2.29 8.49 -6.26
N GLN A 93 -2.45 9.79 -6.39
CA GLN A 93 -3.14 10.61 -5.39
C GLN A 93 -4.64 10.39 -5.53
N THR A 94 -5.34 10.15 -4.43
CA THR A 94 -6.79 10.04 -4.43
C THR A 94 -7.45 11.39 -4.62
N ALA A 95 -8.60 11.39 -5.27
CA ALA A 95 -9.44 12.58 -5.46
C ALA A 95 -9.72 13.33 -4.12
N PRO A 96 -9.78 14.69 -4.12
CA PRO A 96 -10.00 15.48 -2.91
C PRO A 96 -11.26 15.12 -2.12
N GLU A 97 -12.28 14.58 -2.79
CA GLU A 97 -13.53 14.11 -2.21
C GLU A 97 -13.30 13.00 -1.18
N LEU A 98 -12.23 12.21 -1.33
CA LEU A 98 -11.84 11.13 -0.43
C LEU A 98 -10.95 11.59 0.74
N SER A 99 -10.68 12.89 0.88
CA SER A 99 -9.85 13.45 1.95
C SER A 99 -10.41 13.21 3.37
N HIS A 100 -11.73 12.99 3.48
CA HIS A 100 -12.41 12.70 4.74
C HIS A 100 -12.15 11.28 5.26
N LEU A 101 -11.72 10.36 4.40
CA LEU A 101 -11.34 9.02 4.81
C LEU A 101 -10.09 9.11 5.68
N ARG A 102 -10.11 8.47 6.85
CA ARG A 102 -9.02 8.52 7.83
C ARG A 102 -8.35 7.18 8.06
N ASP A 103 -8.92 6.12 7.54
CA ASP A 103 -8.40 4.78 7.64
C ASP A 103 -7.23 4.55 6.66
N ALA A 104 -6.62 3.37 6.77
CA ALA A 104 -5.66 2.84 5.82
C ALA A 104 -5.90 1.34 5.63
N MET A 105 -5.60 0.82 4.45
CA MET A 105 -5.72 -0.60 4.12
C MET A 105 -4.52 -1.06 3.33
N ILE A 106 -3.96 -2.20 3.72
CA ILE A 106 -3.00 -2.97 2.94
C ILE A 106 -3.64 -4.31 2.65
N ILE A 107 -3.73 -4.68 1.38
CA ILE A 107 -4.35 -5.92 0.91
C ILE A 107 -3.30 -6.68 0.12
N VAL A 108 -3.15 -7.96 0.42
CA VAL A 108 -2.16 -8.85 -0.21
C VAL A 108 -2.87 -10.08 -0.75
N ASP A 109 -2.71 -10.30 -2.05
CA ASP A 109 -3.20 -11.46 -2.81
C ASP A 109 -4.71 -11.74 -2.69
N ASP A 110 -5.51 -10.78 -2.24
CA ASP A 110 -6.94 -10.96 -1.85
C ASP A 110 -7.15 -11.97 -0.70
N GLN A 111 -6.10 -12.32 0.04
CA GLN A 111 -6.11 -13.33 1.11
C GLN A 111 -5.72 -12.77 2.47
N HIS A 112 -4.92 -11.71 2.48
CA HIS A 112 -4.46 -11.05 3.69
C HIS A 112 -4.78 -9.57 3.65
N ALA A 113 -5.03 -9.00 4.82
CA ALA A 113 -5.15 -7.55 4.93
C ALA A 113 -4.71 -7.04 6.29
N LEU A 114 -4.23 -5.81 6.31
CA LEU A 114 -4.06 -5.00 7.52
C LEU A 114 -4.88 -3.72 7.35
N ILE A 115 -5.92 -3.60 8.17
CA ILE A 115 -6.88 -2.50 8.11
C ILE A 115 -6.72 -1.65 9.36
N ARG A 116 -6.27 -0.40 9.18
CA ARG A 116 -6.14 0.58 10.26
C ARG A 116 -7.32 1.51 10.24
N PHE A 117 -8.04 1.60 11.35
CA PHE A 117 -9.31 2.32 11.40
C PHE A 117 -9.16 3.84 11.48
N GLU A 118 -8.00 4.31 11.95
CA GLU A 118 -7.74 5.74 12.16
C GLU A 118 -6.24 6.02 11.97
N GLN A 119 -5.89 7.00 11.14
CA GLN A 119 -4.50 7.41 10.84
C GLN A 119 -3.61 7.78 12.04
N ASN A 120 -4.16 8.22 13.16
CA ASN A 120 -3.49 8.69 14.37
C ASN A 120 -3.54 7.64 15.48
N LEU A 121 -4.22 6.51 15.28
CA LEU A 121 -4.28 5.42 16.24
C LEU A 121 -3.69 4.14 15.64
N PRO A 122 -2.96 3.33 16.43
CA PRO A 122 -2.45 2.05 15.95
C PRO A 122 -3.55 0.99 15.77
N ARG A 123 -4.76 1.26 16.28
CA ARG A 123 -5.86 0.29 16.31
C ARG A 123 -6.17 -0.20 14.91
N SER A 124 -5.94 -1.48 14.71
CA SER A 124 -6.04 -2.10 13.40
C SER A 124 -6.43 -3.58 13.52
N LYS A 125 -6.86 -4.12 12.39
CA LYS A 125 -7.24 -5.52 12.25
C LYS A 125 -6.33 -6.18 11.23
N LEU A 126 -5.67 -7.25 11.65
CA LEU A 126 -4.88 -8.12 10.80
C LEU A 126 -5.71 -9.36 10.43
N LEU A 127 -5.79 -9.62 9.14
CA LEU A 127 -6.50 -10.74 8.52
C LEU A 127 -5.49 -11.60 7.76
N ILE A 128 -5.40 -12.89 8.08
CA ILE A 128 -4.48 -13.81 7.41
C ILE A 128 -5.21 -15.06 6.94
N ASN A 129 -5.21 -15.29 5.62
CA ASN A 129 -5.95 -16.35 4.95
C ASN A 129 -7.46 -16.24 5.25
N GLU A 130 -8.02 -15.04 5.17
CA GLU A 130 -9.44 -14.74 5.49
C GLU A 130 -10.13 -14.15 4.26
N ASN A 131 -10.11 -14.87 3.13
CA ASN A 131 -10.49 -14.35 1.81
C ASN A 131 -11.87 -13.68 1.80
N ASP A 132 -12.87 -14.27 2.46
CA ASP A 132 -14.22 -13.71 2.49
C ASP A 132 -14.31 -12.40 3.27
N GLU A 133 -13.46 -12.23 4.28
CA GLU A 133 -13.39 -10.99 5.04
C GLU A 133 -12.50 -9.93 4.36
N VAL A 134 -11.51 -10.35 3.57
CA VAL A 134 -10.65 -9.46 2.77
C VAL A 134 -11.38 -8.91 1.55
N ARG A 135 -12.26 -9.72 0.93
CA ARG A 135 -13.03 -9.36 -0.28
C ARG A 135 -13.68 -7.98 -0.26
N PRO A 136 -14.45 -7.56 0.76
CA PRO A 136 -15.04 -6.22 0.79
C PRO A 136 -14.00 -5.09 0.83
N TYR A 137 -12.83 -5.30 1.43
CA TYR A 137 -11.74 -4.31 1.40
C TYR A 137 -11.11 -4.21 0.01
N GLY A 138 -10.99 -5.33 -0.70
CA GLY A 138 -10.54 -5.33 -2.10
C GLY A 138 -11.45 -4.49 -2.98
N ALA A 139 -12.77 -4.73 -2.90
CA ALA A 139 -13.76 -3.95 -3.63
C ALA A 139 -13.69 -2.45 -3.28
N ARG A 140 -13.58 -2.11 -1.99
CA ARG A 140 -13.44 -0.72 -1.55
C ARG A 140 -12.14 -0.07 -2.04
N PHE A 141 -11.04 -0.81 -2.09
CA PHE A 141 -9.80 -0.29 -2.68
C PHE A 141 -10.00 0.01 -4.16
N ASP A 142 -10.63 -0.89 -4.91
CA ASP A 142 -10.93 -0.68 -6.33
C ASP A 142 -11.85 0.54 -6.53
N GLU A 143 -12.87 0.74 -5.69
CA GLU A 143 -13.70 1.96 -5.70
C GLU A 143 -12.91 3.24 -5.44
N ILE A 144 -11.99 3.23 -4.48
CA ILE A 144 -11.08 4.35 -4.20
C ILE A 144 -10.15 4.60 -5.39
N TRP A 145 -9.66 3.53 -6.01
CA TRP A 145 -8.76 3.59 -7.15
C TRP A 145 -9.47 4.17 -8.39
N ASP A 146 -10.68 3.69 -8.69
CA ASP A 146 -11.44 4.04 -9.88
C ASP A 146 -12.06 5.44 -9.81
N GLN A 147 -12.22 6.02 -8.62
CA GLN A 147 -12.50 7.46 -8.47
C GLN A 147 -11.39 8.34 -9.06
N GLY A 148 -10.18 7.80 -9.22
CA GLY A 148 -9.07 8.47 -9.85
C GLY A 148 -8.41 9.54 -8.98
N GLY A 149 -7.84 10.53 -9.66
CA GLY A 149 -6.98 11.57 -9.10
C GLY A 149 -5.68 11.67 -9.90
N ASP A 150 -4.64 12.23 -9.30
CA ASP A 150 -3.40 12.52 -10.01
C ASP A 150 -2.44 11.32 -9.95
N MET A 151 -2.07 10.79 -11.12
CA MET A 151 -1.07 9.74 -11.19
C MET A 151 0.28 10.26 -10.70
N ILE A 152 0.88 9.53 -9.77
CA ILE A 152 2.23 9.83 -9.28
C ILE A 152 3.18 9.26 -10.32
N HIS A 153 3.82 10.15 -11.06
CA HIS A 153 4.97 9.81 -11.88
C HIS A 153 6.21 10.38 -11.22
N ALA A 154 7.40 9.92 -11.59
CA ALA A 154 8.58 10.64 -11.18
C ALA A 154 8.54 12.05 -11.75
N ASN A 155 8.68 13.02 -10.85
CA ASN A 155 9.01 14.36 -11.27
C ASN A 155 10.39 14.30 -11.93
N VAL A 156 10.42 14.53 -13.25
CA VAL A 156 11.63 14.99 -13.93
C VAL A 156 11.85 16.43 -13.49
N LEU A 157 12.27 16.62 -12.24
CA LEU A 157 12.77 17.91 -11.78
C LEU A 157 14.18 18.07 -12.37
N GLY A 158 14.23 18.67 -13.56
CA GLY A 158 15.39 19.39 -14.11
C GLY A 158 16.46 18.52 -14.79
N LEU A 159 16.45 18.55 -16.13
CA LEU A 159 17.67 18.83 -16.89
C LEU A 159 17.99 20.32 -16.74
#